data_AF-V4TH55-F1
#
_entry.id   AF-V4TH55-F1
#
_cell.length_a   1.000
_cell.length_b   1.000
_cell.length_c   1.000
_cell.angle_alpha   90.00
_cell.angle_beta   90.00
_cell.angle_gamma   90.00
#
_symmetry.space_group_name_H-M   'P 1'
#
loop_
_entity.id
_entity.type
_entity.pdbx_description
1 polymer ?
#
loop_
_entity_poly.entity_id
_entity_poly.type
_entity_poly.pdbx_seq_one_letter_code
_entity_poly.pdbx_strand_id
1 'polypeptide(L)'
;MVGNSEDEYEEKNGRRAAPCIHRIRAISCDAANQNSNAFWRAPSIRTPTFWRIIKRKDTEEFHPYAYICACMNCMFWILYGLPVVHPDSTLVVTINGVGLALELIYLSIFCVYNRQKKGRKIVAIGLLGEVAFLGVIAVITFVVFHNTNTRTLFVGIICDIFNIIMYASPLSIWTTFSIYTTQELRYV
;
A
#
# COMPACT_ATOMS: atom_id res chain seq x y z
N MET A 1 -32.20 -14.07 -65.14
CA MET A 1 -32.06 -15.01 -64.00
C MET A 1 -30.58 -15.09 -63.63
N VAL A 2 -30.07 -14.09 -62.90
CA VAL A 2 -28.71 -14.07 -62.35
C VAL A 2 -28.84 -13.42 -60.98
N GLY A 3 -28.84 -14.22 -59.93
CA GLY A 3 -29.09 -13.77 -58.55
C GLY A 3 -29.08 -14.93 -57.57
N ASN A 4 -28.12 -15.85 -57.72
CA ASN A 4 -28.07 -17.06 -56.89
C ASN A 4 -26.63 -17.52 -56.56
N SER A 5 -25.61 -16.72 -56.89
CA SER A 5 -24.20 -17.07 -56.66
C SER A 5 -23.55 -16.30 -55.51
N GLU A 6 -24.10 -15.14 -55.12
CA GLU A 6 -23.61 -14.36 -53.96
C GLU A 6 -24.20 -14.88 -52.65
N ASP A 7 -25.49 -15.24 -52.63
CA ASP A 7 -26.17 -15.79 -51.46
C ASP A 7 -25.60 -17.16 -51.02
N GLU A 8 -25.20 -18.00 -51.98
CA GLU A 8 -24.59 -19.31 -51.68
C GLU A 8 -23.14 -19.17 -51.16
N TYR A 9 -22.46 -18.07 -51.47
CA TYR A 9 -21.11 -17.76 -50.99
C TYR A 9 -21.11 -17.26 -49.54
N GLU A 10 -22.06 -16.38 -49.18
CA GLU A 10 -22.24 -15.92 -47.79
C GLU A 10 -22.68 -17.06 -46.86
N GLU A 11 -23.60 -17.94 -47.29
CA GLU A 11 -24.13 -19.01 -46.44
C GLU A 11 -23.10 -20.14 -46.16
N LYS A 12 -22.17 -20.40 -47.11
CA LYS A 12 -21.04 -21.33 -46.92
C LYS A 12 -19.93 -20.72 -46.06
N ASN A 13 -19.67 -19.41 -46.17
CA ASN A 13 -18.63 -18.75 -45.39
C ASN A 13 -19.08 -18.47 -43.94
N GLY A 14 -20.36 -18.14 -43.73
CA GLY A 14 -20.97 -17.96 -42.41
C GLY A 14 -21.03 -19.26 -41.58
N ARG A 15 -21.32 -20.41 -42.22
CA ARG A 15 -21.34 -21.72 -41.53
C ARG A 15 -19.96 -22.31 -41.23
N ARG A 16 -18.90 -21.94 -41.97
CA ARG A 16 -17.50 -22.31 -41.63
C ARG A 16 -16.88 -21.42 -40.55
N ALA A 17 -17.28 -20.15 -40.46
CA ALA A 17 -16.80 -19.23 -39.44
C ALA A 17 -17.34 -19.57 -38.03
N ALA A 18 -18.60 -20.03 -37.94
CA ALA A 18 -19.25 -20.36 -36.67
C ALA A 18 -18.50 -21.39 -35.79
N PRO A 19 -18.06 -22.57 -36.27
CA PRO A 19 -17.33 -23.54 -35.45
C PRO A 19 -15.91 -23.09 -35.09
N CYS A 20 -15.24 -22.29 -35.93
CA CYS A 20 -13.93 -21.72 -35.63
C CYS A 20 -14.00 -20.60 -34.58
N ILE A 21 -14.98 -19.71 -34.65
CA ILE A 21 -15.17 -18.62 -33.66
C ILE A 21 -15.57 -19.20 -32.29
N HIS A 22 -16.37 -20.27 -32.26
CA HIS A 22 -16.69 -20.97 -31.01
C HIS A 22 -15.49 -21.69 -30.39
N ARG A 23 -14.62 -22.32 -31.21
CA ARG A 23 -13.36 -22.91 -30.73
C ARG A 23 -12.36 -21.87 -30.24
N ILE A 24 -12.24 -20.73 -30.92
CA ILE A 24 -11.35 -19.63 -30.50
C ILE A 24 -11.87 -19.01 -29.19
N ARG A 25 -13.19 -18.80 -29.05
CA ARG A 25 -13.79 -18.37 -27.78
C ARG A 25 -13.59 -19.38 -26.66
N ALA A 26 -13.69 -20.68 -26.93
CA ALA A 26 -13.44 -21.72 -25.94
C ALA A 26 -11.96 -21.78 -25.51
N ILE A 27 -11.03 -21.69 -26.46
CA ILE A 27 -9.57 -21.65 -26.17
C ILE A 27 -9.21 -20.37 -25.40
N SER A 28 -9.78 -19.22 -25.73
CA SER A 28 -9.59 -17.98 -24.96
C SER A 28 -10.22 -18.06 -23.56
N CYS A 29 -11.37 -18.73 -23.40
CA CYS A 29 -12.00 -18.91 -22.10
C CYS A 29 -11.21 -19.89 -21.22
N ASP A 30 -10.69 -20.98 -21.80
CA ASP A 30 -9.84 -21.96 -21.11
C ASP A 30 -8.45 -21.40 -20.79
N ALA A 31 -7.87 -20.57 -21.67
CA ALA A 31 -6.62 -19.84 -21.40
C ALA A 31 -6.81 -18.74 -20.36
N ALA A 32 -7.93 -18.01 -20.38
CA ALA A 32 -8.28 -17.02 -19.35
C ALA A 32 -8.55 -17.70 -18.00
N ASN A 33 -9.19 -18.87 -18.00
CA ASN A 33 -9.42 -19.66 -16.80
C ASN A 33 -8.10 -20.28 -16.29
N GLN A 34 -7.23 -20.83 -17.13
CA GLN A 34 -5.90 -21.31 -16.73
C GLN A 34 -5.00 -20.19 -16.20
N ASN A 35 -5.03 -19.00 -16.81
CA ASN A 35 -4.25 -17.85 -16.36
C ASN A 35 -4.81 -17.30 -15.04
N SER A 36 -6.14 -17.27 -14.87
CA SER A 36 -6.78 -16.94 -13.58
C SER A 36 -6.42 -17.98 -12.51
N ASN A 37 -6.48 -19.26 -12.85
CA ASN A 37 -6.17 -20.37 -11.94
C ASN A 37 -4.67 -20.45 -11.61
N ALA A 38 -3.79 -20.01 -12.50
CA ALA A 38 -2.35 -19.90 -12.28
C ALA A 38 -1.99 -18.66 -11.44
N PHE A 39 -2.64 -17.52 -11.71
CA PHE A 39 -2.54 -16.30 -10.90
C PHE A 39 -2.98 -16.55 -9.46
N TRP A 40 -4.05 -17.33 -9.27
CA TRP A 40 -4.52 -17.76 -7.96
C TRP A 40 -3.65 -18.84 -7.29
N ARG A 41 -2.80 -19.56 -8.04
CA ARG A 41 -1.93 -20.64 -7.53
C ARG A 41 -0.50 -20.20 -7.23
N ALA A 42 -0.10 -18.97 -7.58
CA ALA A 42 1.20 -18.41 -7.21
C ALA A 42 1.26 -18.18 -5.67
N PRO A 43 2.01 -18.98 -4.90
CA PRO A 43 2.05 -18.87 -3.44
C PRO A 43 2.82 -17.64 -2.96
N SER A 44 3.54 -16.97 -3.87
CA SER A 44 4.43 -15.84 -3.58
C SER A 44 3.71 -14.51 -3.37
N ILE A 45 2.46 -14.35 -3.84
CA ILE A 45 1.72 -13.08 -3.74
C ILE A 45 0.60 -13.14 -2.69
N ARG A 46 0.11 -14.33 -2.33
CA ARG A 46 -1.13 -14.49 -1.53
C ARG A 46 -0.94 -14.95 -0.08
N THR A 47 0.26 -14.88 0.47
CA THR A 47 0.40 -15.00 1.93
C THR A 47 0.44 -13.60 2.51
N PRO A 48 -0.52 -13.20 3.38
CA PRO A 48 -0.37 -11.95 4.10
C PRO A 48 0.97 -12.03 4.82
N THR A 49 1.79 -11.00 4.64
CA THR A 49 3.10 -10.79 5.26
C THR A 49 3.23 -11.42 6.65
N PHE A 50 2.22 -11.20 7.49
CA PHE A 50 2.11 -11.72 8.84
C PHE A 50 2.12 -13.25 8.96
N TRP A 51 1.40 -13.95 8.10
CA TRP A 51 1.35 -15.42 8.09
C TRP A 51 2.69 -16.03 7.67
N ARG A 52 3.44 -15.34 6.81
CA ARG A 52 4.79 -15.73 6.40
C ARG A 52 5.79 -15.59 7.55
N ILE A 53 5.72 -14.48 8.31
CA ILE A 53 6.57 -14.23 9.48
C ILE A 53 6.30 -15.28 10.57
N ILE A 54 5.03 -15.59 10.87
CA ILE A 54 4.67 -16.58 11.89
C ILE A 54 5.11 -17.99 11.50
N LYS A 55 4.90 -18.40 10.24
CA LYS A 55 5.29 -19.75 9.79
C LYS A 55 6.81 -19.94 9.71
N ARG A 56 7.57 -18.93 9.31
CA ARG A 56 9.02 -19.05 9.10
C ARG A 56 9.85 -18.69 10.33
N LYS A 57 9.26 -18.02 11.34
CA LYS A 57 9.96 -17.50 12.53
C LYS A 57 11.21 -16.68 12.20
N ASP A 58 11.24 -16.11 11.00
CA ASP A 58 12.31 -15.25 10.52
C ASP A 58 11.67 -14.08 9.79
N THR A 59 12.20 -12.89 10.03
CA THR A 59 11.71 -11.65 9.44
C THR A 59 12.29 -11.45 8.04
N GLU A 60 12.36 -12.52 7.23
CA GLU A 60 12.95 -12.55 5.87
C GLU A 60 12.69 -11.21 5.14
N GLU A 61 13.76 -10.44 4.94
CA GLU A 61 13.82 -9.13 4.26
C GLU A 61 12.90 -8.01 4.80
N PHE A 62 12.18 -8.19 5.92
CA PHE A 62 11.33 -7.16 6.49
C PHE A 62 12.15 -5.98 7.02
N HIS A 63 12.01 -4.85 6.35
CA HIS A 63 12.61 -3.59 6.77
C HIS A 63 11.65 -2.86 7.71
N PRO A 64 12.06 -2.55 8.97
CA PRO A 64 11.17 -1.92 9.94
C PRO A 64 10.90 -0.44 9.64
N TYR A 65 11.61 0.15 8.66
CA TYR A 65 11.55 1.58 8.36
C TYR A 65 10.15 2.08 8.01
N ALA A 66 9.36 1.30 7.25
CA ALA A 66 8.00 1.70 6.91
C ALA A 66 7.10 1.81 8.16
N TYR A 67 7.25 0.86 9.09
CA TYR A 67 6.51 0.82 10.36
C TYR A 67 6.93 1.94 11.32
N ILE A 68 8.23 2.24 11.37
CA ILE A 68 8.79 3.38 12.10
C ILE A 68 8.18 4.68 11.54
N CYS A 69 8.32 4.95 10.25
CA CYS A 69 7.72 6.13 9.62
C CYS A 69 6.20 6.26 9.83
N ALA A 70 5.46 5.14 9.81
CA ALA A 70 4.03 5.12 10.09
C ALA A 70 3.71 5.49 11.55
N CYS A 71 4.50 5.00 12.53
CA CYS A 71 4.41 5.45 13.93
C CYS A 71 4.58 6.97 14.04
N MET A 72 5.60 7.54 13.38
CA MET A 72 5.82 8.99 13.37
C MET A 72 4.62 9.75 12.81
N ASN A 73 4.06 9.31 11.68
CA ASN A 73 2.89 9.93 11.08
C ASN A 73 1.69 9.88 12.05
N CYS A 74 1.42 8.72 12.67
CA CYS A 74 0.34 8.58 13.65
C CYS A 74 0.55 9.51 14.86
N MET A 75 1.78 9.61 15.38
CA MET A 75 2.10 10.49 16.50
C MET A 75 1.88 11.97 16.18
N PHE A 76 2.22 12.42 14.97
CA PHE A 76 1.96 13.79 14.53
C PHE A 76 0.47 14.09 14.43
N TRP A 77 -0.33 13.18 13.86
CA TRP A 77 -1.78 13.34 13.79
C TRP A 77 -2.46 13.28 15.17
N ILE A 78 -1.92 12.49 16.10
CA ILE A 78 -2.35 12.50 17.51
C ILE A 78 -2.08 13.86 18.14
N LEU A 79 -0.86 14.42 17.97
CA LEU A 79 -0.51 15.75 18.47
C LEU A 79 -1.43 16.83 17.87
N TYR A 80 -1.69 16.77 16.57
CA TYR A 80 -2.62 17.67 15.88
C TYR A 80 -4.04 17.60 16.47
N GLY A 81 -4.57 16.39 16.66
CA GLY A 81 -5.94 16.18 17.14
C GLY A 81 -6.16 16.45 18.63
N LEU A 82 -5.10 16.75 19.41
CA LEU A 82 -5.27 17.12 20.82
C LEU A 82 -6.14 18.38 20.93
N PRO A 83 -7.08 18.45 21.88
CA PRO A 83 -8.00 19.58 22.02
C PRO A 83 -7.30 20.91 22.31
N VAL A 84 -6.06 20.87 22.82
CA VAL A 84 -5.21 22.03 23.07
C VAL A 84 -4.59 22.60 21.77
N VAL A 85 -4.46 21.77 20.73
CA VAL A 85 -3.87 22.12 19.43
C VAL A 85 -4.96 22.34 18.40
N HIS A 86 -5.94 21.44 18.29
CA HIS A 86 -7.08 21.57 17.39
C HIS A 86 -8.37 21.11 18.09
N PRO A 87 -9.27 22.06 18.46
CA PRO A 87 -10.55 21.73 19.08
C PRO A 87 -11.41 20.82 18.19
N ASP A 88 -12.28 20.02 18.82
CA ASP A 88 -13.30 19.18 18.15
C ASP A 88 -12.77 18.12 17.16
N SER A 89 -11.48 17.76 17.23
CA SER A 89 -10.83 16.77 16.35
C SER A 89 -10.44 15.46 17.02
N THR A 90 -11.23 15.04 18.02
CA THR A 90 -11.00 13.80 18.77
C THR A 90 -11.03 12.55 17.90
N LEU A 91 -11.80 12.56 16.81
CA LEU A 91 -11.85 11.44 15.85
C LEU A 91 -10.46 11.17 15.25
N VAL A 92 -9.71 12.23 14.92
CA VAL A 92 -8.35 12.13 14.36
C VAL A 92 -7.41 11.45 15.36
N VAL A 93 -7.54 11.77 16.66
CA VAL A 93 -6.78 11.13 17.73
C VAL A 93 -7.11 9.64 17.82
N THR A 94 -8.39 9.28 17.77
CA THR A 94 -8.80 7.88 17.94
C THR A 94 -8.32 6.99 16.80
N ILE A 95 -8.50 7.41 15.54
CA ILE A 95 -8.09 6.61 14.38
C ILE A 95 -6.56 6.46 14.31
N ASN A 96 -5.82 7.54 14.55
CA ASN A 96 -4.35 7.49 14.56
C ASN A 96 -3.82 6.80 15.82
N GLY A 97 -4.53 6.85 16.94
CA GLY A 97 -4.20 6.10 18.15
C GLY A 97 -4.31 4.59 17.96
N VAL A 98 -5.37 4.12 17.30
CA VAL A 98 -5.51 2.71 16.91
C VAL A 98 -4.44 2.32 15.90
N GLY A 99 -4.16 3.18 14.91
CA GLY A 99 -3.06 2.99 13.97
C GLY A 99 -1.72 2.82 14.68
N LEU A 100 -1.35 3.74 15.57
CA LEU A 100 -0.12 3.68 16.36
C LEU A 100 -0.03 2.40 17.19
N ALA A 101 -1.12 1.97 17.82
CA ALA A 101 -1.15 0.73 18.58
C ALA A 101 -0.84 -0.49 17.69
N LEU A 102 -1.43 -0.55 16.49
CA LEU A 102 -1.16 -1.62 15.54
C LEU A 102 0.31 -1.61 15.07
N GLU A 103 0.84 -0.45 14.71
CA GLU A 103 2.24 -0.34 14.26
C GLU A 103 3.23 -0.73 15.37
N LEU A 104 2.96 -0.34 16.61
CA LEU A 104 3.76 -0.76 17.76
C LEU A 104 3.66 -2.27 18.02
N ILE A 105 2.49 -2.89 17.82
CA ILE A 105 2.35 -4.34 17.88
C ILE A 105 3.23 -5.00 16.81
N TYR A 106 3.21 -4.51 15.56
CA TYR A 106 4.08 -5.04 14.50
C TYR A 106 5.57 -4.88 14.81
N LEU A 107 5.99 -3.70 15.29
CA LEU A 107 7.37 -3.45 15.70
C LEU A 107 7.80 -4.31 16.90
N SER A 108 6.88 -4.59 17.84
CA SER A 108 7.14 -5.47 18.97
C SER A 108 7.37 -6.92 18.52
N ILE A 109 6.53 -7.42 17.62
CA ILE A 109 6.66 -8.74 17.00
C ILE A 109 7.99 -8.81 16.23
N PHE A 110 8.30 -7.80 15.44
CA PHE A 110 9.59 -7.70 14.73
C PHE A 110 10.77 -7.76 15.71
N CYS A 111 10.73 -7.02 16.82
CA CYS A 111 11.78 -7.06 17.82
C CYS A 111 11.94 -8.44 18.50
N VAL A 112 10.84 -9.17 18.73
CA VAL A 112 10.87 -10.51 19.32
C VAL A 112 11.46 -11.54 18.37
N TYR A 113 10.98 -11.58 17.12
CA TYR A 113 11.35 -12.61 16.14
C TYR A 113 12.66 -12.31 15.40
N ASN A 114 13.05 -11.05 15.26
CA ASN A 114 14.31 -10.72 14.62
C ASN A 114 15.49 -11.15 15.51
N ARG A 115 16.28 -12.12 15.03
CA ARG A 115 17.46 -12.65 15.72
C ARG A 115 18.63 -11.64 15.72
N GLN A 116 18.63 -10.68 14.80
CA GLN A 116 19.73 -9.74 14.62
C GLN A 116 19.64 -8.57 15.59
N LYS A 117 20.67 -8.41 16.44
CA LYS A 117 20.79 -7.26 17.35
C LYS A 117 20.75 -5.90 16.62
N LYS A 118 21.23 -5.85 15.37
CA LYS A 118 21.23 -4.62 14.54
C LYS A 118 19.82 -4.12 14.24
N GLY A 119 18.92 -5.02 13.82
CA GLY A 119 17.53 -4.64 13.51
C GLY A 119 16.78 -4.11 14.73
N ARG A 120 16.96 -4.76 15.90
CA ARG A 120 16.37 -4.28 17.17
C ARG A 120 16.89 -2.90 17.56
N LYS A 121 18.19 -2.64 17.39
CA LYS A 121 18.78 -1.33 17.64
C LYS A 121 18.21 -0.25 16.72
N ILE A 122 18.00 -0.56 15.43
CA ILE A 122 17.40 0.37 14.48
C ILE A 122 15.99 0.76 14.92
N VAL A 123 15.15 -0.22 15.31
CA VAL A 123 13.80 0.09 15.83
C VAL A 123 13.85 0.93 17.09
N ALA A 124 14.69 0.56 18.06
CA ALA A 124 14.79 1.29 19.32
C ALA A 124 15.29 2.74 19.12
N ILE A 125 16.34 2.93 18.32
CA ILE A 125 16.87 4.27 18.02
C ILE A 125 15.88 5.08 17.18
N GLY A 126 15.20 4.44 16.23
CA GLY A 126 14.15 5.06 15.42
C GLY A 126 13.01 5.60 16.29
N LEU A 127 12.41 4.73 17.12
CA LEU A 127 11.32 5.13 18.02
C LEU A 127 11.76 6.21 19.03
N LEU A 128 12.97 6.09 19.59
CA LEU A 128 13.51 7.12 20.48
C LEU A 128 13.69 8.46 19.75
N GLY A 129 14.21 8.42 18.53
CA GLY A 129 14.38 9.59 17.67
C GLY A 129 13.04 10.25 17.33
N GLU A 130 12.01 9.46 17.04
CA GLU A 130 10.66 9.97 16.75
C GLU A 130 10.02 10.64 17.96
N VAL A 131 10.10 10.01 19.14
CA VAL A 131 9.58 10.60 20.38
C VAL A 131 10.32 11.90 20.72
N ALA A 132 11.65 11.92 20.57
CA ALA A 132 12.44 13.13 20.76
C ALA A 132 12.06 14.23 19.76
N PHE A 133 11.92 13.89 18.49
CA PHE A 133 11.54 14.83 17.44
C PHE A 133 10.13 15.38 17.65
N LEU A 134 9.15 14.53 17.95
CA LEU A 134 7.79 14.93 18.33
C LEU A 134 7.82 15.85 19.55
N GLY A 135 8.63 15.51 20.56
CA GLY A 135 8.80 16.32 21.76
C GLY A 135 9.31 17.73 21.44
N VAL A 136 10.30 17.86 20.56
CA VAL A 136 10.81 19.15 20.10
C VAL A 136 9.70 19.95 19.40
N ILE A 137 8.98 19.33 18.45
CA ILE A 137 7.88 20.01 17.75
C ILE A 137 6.77 20.42 18.71
N ALA A 138 6.41 19.57 19.67
CA ALA A 138 5.41 19.87 20.68
C ALA A 138 5.83 21.04 21.57
N VAL A 139 7.08 21.06 22.04
CA VAL A 139 7.63 22.18 22.83
C VAL A 139 7.59 23.48 22.03
N ILE A 140 8.05 23.48 20.78
CA ILE A 140 7.97 24.66 19.90
C ILE A 140 6.51 25.10 19.74
N THR A 141 5.60 24.16 19.51
CA THR A 141 4.17 24.45 19.31
C THR A 141 3.55 25.16 20.53
N PHE A 142 3.82 24.65 21.74
CA PHE A 142 3.21 25.19 22.95
C PHE A 142 3.91 26.44 23.50
N VAL A 143 5.22 26.59 23.28
CA VAL A 143 6.02 27.71 23.78
C VAL A 143 5.96 28.92 22.85
N VAL A 144 6.04 28.71 21.53
CA VAL A 144 6.14 29.82 20.56
C VAL A 144 4.76 30.34 20.19
N PHE A 145 3.77 29.47 20.03
CA PHE A 145 2.43 29.86 19.61
C PHE A 145 1.50 29.86 20.81
N HIS A 146 0.83 30.97 21.08
CA HIS A 146 -0.19 31.06 22.12
C HIS A 146 -1.62 30.92 21.57
N ASN A 147 -1.81 31.23 20.29
CA ASN A 147 -3.11 31.14 19.62
C ASN A 147 -3.36 29.72 19.11
N THR A 148 -4.54 29.17 19.40
CA THR A 148 -4.95 27.83 18.95
C THR A 148 -4.94 27.69 17.43
N ASN A 149 -5.47 28.68 16.69
CA ASN A 149 -5.48 28.65 15.22
C ASN A 149 -4.08 28.55 14.61
N THR A 150 -3.09 29.24 15.18
CA THR A 150 -1.70 29.20 14.68
C THR A 150 -1.04 27.88 15.03
N ARG A 151 -1.31 27.32 16.21
CA ARG A 151 -0.85 25.97 16.60
C ARG A 151 -1.40 24.90 15.66
N THR A 152 -2.71 24.94 15.39
CA THR A 152 -3.37 24.04 14.44
C THR A 152 -2.69 24.09 13.08
N LEU A 153 -2.52 25.30 12.52
CA LEU A 153 -1.98 25.46 11.18
C LEU A 153 -0.51 25.03 11.10
N PHE A 154 0.29 25.36 12.11
CA PHE A 154 1.71 24.96 12.17
C PHE A 154 1.88 23.44 12.22
N VAL A 155 1.19 22.77 13.16
CA VAL A 155 1.27 21.31 13.29
C VAL A 155 0.64 20.62 12.08
N GLY A 156 -0.46 21.15 11.55
CA GLY A 156 -1.14 20.62 10.36
C GLY A 156 -0.24 20.62 9.13
N ILE A 157 0.46 21.72 8.84
CA ILE A 157 1.42 21.79 7.72
C ILE A 157 2.51 20.72 7.85
N ILE A 158 3.04 20.52 9.05
CA ILE A 158 4.04 19.47 9.32
C ILE A 158 3.45 18.09 9.03
N CYS A 159 2.24 17.80 9.53
CA CYS A 159 1.54 16.54 9.27
C CYS A 159 1.37 16.28 7.77
N ASP A 160 0.92 17.28 7.02
CA ASP A 160 0.69 17.16 5.58
C ASP A 160 1.97 16.89 4.80
N ILE A 161 3.08 17.57 5.12
CA ILE A 161 4.38 17.33 4.50
C ILE A 161 4.82 15.87 4.71
N PHE A 162 4.74 15.36 5.94
CA PHE A 162 5.09 13.98 6.24
C PHE A 162 4.19 12.98 5.51
N ASN A 163 2.90 13.27 5.40
CA ASN A 163 1.93 12.42 4.70
C ASN A 163 2.23 12.35 3.20
N ILE A 164 2.55 13.48 2.56
CA ILE A 164 2.96 13.53 1.15
C ILE A 164 4.23 12.70 0.92
N ILE A 165 5.24 12.84 1.77
CA ILE A 165 6.49 12.05 1.67
C ILE A 165 6.19 10.56 1.81
N MET A 166 5.32 10.16 2.74
CA MET A 166 4.94 8.77 2.93
C MET A 166 4.23 8.19 1.70
N TYR A 167 3.36 8.97 1.04
CA TYR A 167 2.68 8.55 -0.20
C TYR A 167 3.60 8.49 -1.43
N ALA A 168 4.82 9.04 -1.38
CA ALA A 168 5.78 8.86 -2.47
C ALA A 168 6.20 7.38 -2.64
N SER A 169 6.18 6.59 -1.55
CA SER A 169 6.54 5.15 -1.58
C SER A 169 5.58 4.33 -2.46
N PRO A 170 4.25 4.32 -2.24
CA PRO A 170 3.33 3.59 -3.11
C PRO A 170 3.28 4.16 -4.53
N LEU A 171 3.45 5.48 -4.71
CA LEU A 171 3.50 6.08 -6.05
C LEU A 171 4.68 5.53 -6.86
N SER A 172 5.85 5.38 -6.23
CA SER A 172 7.03 4.80 -6.89
C SER A 172 6.74 3.39 -7.40
N ILE A 173 6.08 2.55 -6.59
CA ILE A 173 5.71 1.19 -6.99
C ILE A 173 4.71 1.21 -8.17
N TRP A 174 3.70 2.07 -8.11
CA TRP A 174 2.70 2.18 -9.18
C TRP A 174 3.30 2.66 -10.50
N THR A 175 4.20 3.66 -10.46
CA THR A 175 4.88 4.15 -11.66
C THR A 175 5.76 3.05 -12.28
N THR A 176 6.53 2.32 -11.46
CA THR A 176 7.31 1.18 -11.91
C THR A 176 6.44 0.10 -12.55
N PHE A 177 5.33 -0.29 -11.92
CA PHE A 177 4.40 -1.28 -12.46
C PHE A 177 3.78 -0.84 -13.79
N SER A 178 3.36 0.43 -13.89
CA SER A 178 2.83 1.02 -15.12
C SER A 178 3.86 0.95 -16.25
N ILE A 179 5.13 1.31 -15.97
CA ILE A 179 6.22 1.23 -16.94
C ILE A 179 6.40 -0.21 -17.44
N TYR A 180 6.48 -1.20 -16.54
CA TYR A 180 6.59 -2.60 -16.94
C TYR A 180 5.43 -3.05 -17.82
N THR A 181 4.20 -2.69 -17.47
CA THR A 181 3.00 -3.03 -18.25
C THR A 181 3.03 -2.40 -19.65
N THR A 182 3.49 -1.14 -19.76
CA THR A 182 3.61 -0.46 -21.06
C THR A 182 4.73 -1.01 -21.95
N GLN A 183 5.79 -1.58 -21.37
CA GLN A 183 6.84 -2.25 -22.12
C GLN A 183 6.32 -3.57 -22.68
N GLU A 184 5.69 -4.42 -21.86
CA GLU A 184 5.12 -5.70 -22.31
C GLU A 184 4.10 -5.52 -23.45
N LEU A 185 3.22 -4.52 -23.37
CA LEU A 185 2.27 -4.20 -24.44
C LEU A 185 2.91 -3.65 -25.72
N ARG A 186 4.15 -3.16 -25.67
CA ARG A 186 4.90 -2.68 -26.84
C ARG A 186 5.64 -3.80 -27.57
N TYR A 187 5.89 -4.92 -26.89
CA TYR A 187 6.59 -6.09 -27.44
C TYR A 187 5.63 -7.22 -27.91
N VAL A 188 4.32 -6.98 -27.90
CA VAL A 188 3.26 -7.85 -28.46
C VAL A 188 2.66 -7.18 -29.69
#